data_AF-A0A1G2ZEG5-F1
#
_entry.id   AF-A0A1G2ZEG5-F1
#
_cell.length_a   1.000
_cell.length_b   1.000
_cell.length_c   1.000
_cell.angle_alpha   90.00
_cell.angle_beta   90.00
_cell.angle_gamma   90.00
#
_symmetry.space_group_name_H-M   'P 1'
#
loop_
_entity.id
_entity.type
_entity.pdbx_description
1 polymer ?
#
loop_
_entity_poly.entity_id
_entity_poly.type
_entity_poly.pdbx_seq_one_letter_code
_entity_poly.pdbx_strand_id
1 'polypeptide(L)'
;MNDAANSFTTCRICNSPDVVAIGQYQPYLDFETTVYDCRDCGCRFAEHDESVYERLHASATSSYGWMEVLANRAVQAYRDRGAEGLRQCLSEVVKYRLVMNVVDLLHGPFNLAERGGLQGAREHLAGIASSGRRDVV
;
A
#
# COMPACT_ATOMS: atom_id res chain seq x y z
N MET A 1 16.49 0.45 -27.61
CA MET A 1 17.63 0.02 -26.76
C MET A 1 18.41 1.28 -26.43
N ASN A 2 18.13 1.87 -25.27
CA ASN A 2 18.95 2.91 -24.64
C ASN A 2 19.01 2.53 -23.16
N ASP A 3 19.83 1.54 -22.86
CA ASP A 3 20.17 1.12 -21.50
C ASP A 3 21.21 2.11 -20.94
N ALA A 4 20.78 3.35 -20.67
CA ALA A 4 21.51 4.18 -19.73
C ALA A 4 21.09 3.73 -18.33
N ALA A 5 21.72 2.65 -17.85
CA ALA A 5 21.61 2.22 -16.45
C ALA A 5 22.17 3.34 -15.58
N ASN A 6 21.29 4.23 -15.13
CA ASN A 6 21.62 5.34 -14.28
C ASN A 6 21.85 4.79 -12.86
N SER A 7 23.08 4.38 -12.58
CA SER A 7 23.44 3.80 -11.29
C SER A 7 23.40 4.88 -10.21
N PHE A 8 22.61 4.69 -9.15
CA PHE A 8 22.75 5.52 -7.95
C PHE A 8 24.12 5.32 -7.33
N THR A 9 24.82 6.44 -7.12
CA THR A 9 26.12 6.45 -6.43
C THR A 9 26.00 6.85 -4.96
N THR A 10 24.82 7.32 -4.50
CA THR A 10 24.59 7.75 -3.12
C THR A 10 23.18 7.43 -2.61
N CYS A 11 23.07 7.20 -1.30
CA CYS A 11 21.82 6.96 -0.60
C CYS A 11 21.02 8.26 -0.44
N ARG A 12 19.75 8.28 -0.84
CA ARG A 12 18.89 9.48 -0.70
C ARG A 12 18.45 9.78 0.73
N ILE A 13 18.70 8.88 1.68
CA ILE A 13 18.30 9.02 3.09
C ILE A 13 19.48 9.52 3.94
N CYS A 14 20.64 8.87 3.82
CA CYS A 14 21.82 9.19 4.64
C CYS A 14 23.00 9.78 3.86
N ASN A 15 22.89 9.96 2.54
CA ASN A 15 23.95 10.42 1.64
C ASN A 15 25.20 9.52 1.56
N SER A 16 25.17 8.32 2.15
CA SER A 16 26.27 7.36 2.04
C SER A 16 26.52 6.95 0.59
N PRO A 17 27.79 6.80 0.16
CA PRO A 17 28.13 6.22 -1.13
C PRO A 17 28.05 4.68 -1.16
N ASP A 18 27.85 4.01 -0.01
CA ASP A 18 27.78 2.54 0.06
C ASP A 18 26.37 2.03 -0.28
N VAL A 19 26.03 2.14 -1.56
CA VAL A 19 24.78 1.68 -2.16
C VAL A 19 25.06 0.54 -3.12
N VAL A 20 24.29 -0.53 -3.01
CA VAL A 20 24.40 -1.70 -3.89
C VAL A 20 23.05 -2.04 -4.51
N ALA A 21 23.05 -2.42 -5.79
CA ALA A 21 21.88 -3.03 -6.42
C ALA A 21 21.69 -4.44 -5.86
N ILE A 22 20.50 -4.75 -5.35
CA ILE A 22 20.18 -6.05 -4.72
C ILE A 22 19.27 -6.93 -5.57
N GLY A 23 18.63 -6.38 -6.58
CA GLY A 23 17.78 -7.14 -7.49
C GLY A 23 16.88 -6.27 -8.34
N GLN A 24 16.09 -6.92 -9.18
CA GLN A 24 15.01 -6.27 -9.93
C GLN A 24 13.67 -6.54 -9.24
N TYR A 25 12.79 -5.54 -9.29
CA TYR A 25 11.41 -5.63 -8.86
C TYR A 25 10.51 -5.25 -10.02
N GLN A 26 9.62 -6.15 -10.39
CA GLN A 26 8.66 -5.95 -11.49
C GLN A 26 7.24 -5.88 -10.92
N PRO A 27 6.80 -4.70 -10.44
CA PRO A 27 5.46 -4.56 -9.89
C PRO A 27 4.37 -4.66 -10.96
N TYR A 28 4.71 -4.50 -12.25
CA TYR A 28 3.76 -4.55 -13.36
C TYR A 28 4.37 -5.26 -14.57
N LEU A 29 3.52 -5.82 -15.43
CA LEU A 29 3.93 -6.64 -16.58
C LEU A 29 4.98 -5.95 -17.46
N ASP A 30 4.83 -4.64 -17.69
CA ASP A 30 5.69 -3.87 -18.60
C ASP A 30 6.58 -2.86 -17.86
N PHE A 31 6.74 -3.02 -16.54
CA PHE A 31 7.58 -2.14 -15.72
C PHE A 31 8.39 -2.93 -14.70
N GLU A 32 9.71 -2.86 -14.86
CA GLU A 32 10.72 -3.41 -13.98
C GLU A 32 11.63 -2.28 -13.50
N THR A 33 12.05 -2.34 -12.24
CA THR A 33 12.97 -1.36 -11.65
C THR A 33 14.00 -2.04 -10.76
N THR A 34 15.20 -1.47 -10.71
CA THR A 34 16.26 -1.96 -9.84
C THR A 34 16.04 -1.49 -8.41
N VAL A 35 16.12 -2.43 -7.47
CA VAL A 35 16.10 -2.15 -6.04
C VAL A 35 17.53 -2.00 -5.55
N TYR A 36 17.77 -0.91 -4.84
CA TYR A 36 19.04 -0.58 -4.21
C TYR A 36 18.91 -0.71 -2.69
N ASP A 37 20.00 -1.14 -2.05
CA ASP A 37 20.15 -1.27 -0.60
C ASP A 37 21.35 -0.41 -0.17
N CYS A 38 21.16 0.44 0.84
CA CYS A 38 22.26 1.18 1.45
C CYS A 38 22.79 0.39 2.64
N ARG A 39 24.09 0.06 2.62
CA ARG A 39 24.70 -0.77 3.68
C ARG A 39 24.88 -0.03 5.00
N ASP A 40 24.90 1.29 4.97
CA ASP A 40 25.06 2.11 6.17
C ASP A 40 23.76 2.26 6.96
N CYS A 41 22.67 2.68 6.32
CA CYS A 41 21.39 2.91 7.00
C CYS A 41 20.36 1.79 6.83
N GLY A 42 20.63 0.80 5.96
CA GLY A 42 19.75 -0.34 5.70
C GLY A 42 18.46 0.02 4.95
N CYS A 43 18.32 1.24 4.43
CA CYS A 43 17.16 1.60 3.64
C CYS A 43 17.19 0.94 2.26
N ARG A 44 16.01 0.64 1.73
CA ARG A 44 15.83 0.16 0.36
C ARG A 44 15.02 1.14 -0.46
N PHE A 45 15.45 1.37 -1.69
CA PHE A 45 14.79 2.30 -2.59
C PHE A 45 14.93 1.83 -4.04
N ALA A 46 14.04 2.30 -4.90
CA ALA A 46 14.11 2.13 -6.34
C ALA A 46 14.27 3.51 -7.00
N GLU A 47 14.65 3.52 -8.27
CA GLU A 47 14.71 4.77 -9.03
C GLU A 47 13.31 5.37 -9.17
N HIS A 48 13.24 6.70 -9.04
CA HIS A 48 12.02 7.41 -9.37
C HIS A 48 12.01 7.65 -10.88
N ASP A 49 11.18 6.91 -11.59
CA ASP A 49 10.89 7.16 -13.00
C ASP A 49 9.58 7.96 -13.08
N GLU A 50 9.69 9.23 -13.46
CA GLU A 50 8.56 10.17 -13.57
C GLU A 50 7.51 9.68 -14.58
N SER A 51 7.94 8.91 -15.60
CA SER A 51 7.05 8.35 -16.61
C SER A 51 6.22 7.17 -16.09
N VAL A 52 6.59 6.57 -14.95
CA VAL A 52 5.88 5.41 -14.38
C VAL A 52 4.44 5.73 -14.12
N TYR A 53 4.15 6.90 -13.55
CA TYR A 53 2.77 7.29 -13.27
C TYR A 53 1.94 7.28 -14.56
N GLU A 54 2.41 7.97 -15.60
CA GLU A 54 1.70 8.07 -16.87
C GLU A 54 1.59 6.70 -17.57
N ARG A 55 2.67 5.91 -17.58
CA ARG A 55 2.69 4.55 -18.17
C ARG A 55 1.73 3.62 -17.46
N LEU A 56 1.64 3.70 -16.13
CA LEU A 56 0.68 2.94 -15.35
C LEU A 56 -0.75 3.39 -15.63
N HIS A 57 -1.00 4.68 -15.76
CA HIS A 57 -2.34 5.16 -16.09
C HIS A 57 -2.74 4.89 -17.55
N ALA A 58 -1.77 4.75 -18.46
CA ALA A 58 -2.01 4.43 -19.86
C ALA A 58 -2.25 2.93 -20.12
N SER A 59 -1.77 2.02 -19.25
CA SER A 59 -1.95 0.59 -19.47
C SER A 59 -3.37 0.14 -19.06
N ALA A 60 -4.07 -0.54 -19.98
CA ALA A 60 -5.43 -1.06 -19.77
C ALA A 60 -5.53 -2.13 -18.67
N THR A 61 -4.38 -2.64 -18.19
CA THR A 61 -4.25 -3.62 -17.11
C THR A 61 -3.96 -2.98 -15.76
N SER A 62 -3.86 -1.65 -15.69
CA SER A 62 -3.61 -0.97 -14.43
C SER A 62 -4.77 -1.19 -13.46
N SER A 63 -4.42 -1.36 -12.19
CA SER A 63 -5.39 -1.50 -11.10
C SER A 63 -6.42 -0.35 -11.07
N TYR A 64 -6.11 0.79 -11.69
CA TYR A 64 -6.97 1.96 -11.80
C TYR A 64 -8.18 1.78 -12.72
N GLY A 65 -8.05 1.07 -13.84
CA GLY A 65 -9.21 0.79 -14.72
C GLY A 65 -10.29 -0.02 -13.99
N TRP A 66 -9.87 -1.03 -13.22
CA TRP A 66 -10.78 -1.77 -12.33
C TRP A 66 -11.38 -0.87 -11.23
N MET A 67 -10.60 0.06 -10.67
CA MET A 67 -11.12 1.00 -9.67
C MET A 67 -12.19 1.93 -10.24
N GLU A 68 -12.05 2.40 -11.48
CA GLU A 68 -13.06 3.23 -12.15
C GLU A 68 -14.36 2.45 -12.36
N VAL A 69 -14.27 1.21 -12.85
CA VAL A 69 -15.43 0.32 -13.00
C VAL A 69 -16.12 0.08 -11.65
N LEU A 70 -15.34 -0.20 -10.60
CA LEU A 70 -15.88 -0.39 -9.26
C LEU A 70 -16.52 0.89 -8.71
N ALA A 71 -15.93 2.06 -8.95
CA ALA A 71 -16.47 3.35 -8.52
C ALA A 71 -17.84 3.61 -9.19
N ASN A 72 -17.94 3.39 -10.50
CA ASN A 72 -19.21 3.52 -11.23
C ASN A 72 -20.27 2.54 -10.70
N ARG A 73 -19.90 1.27 -10.45
CA ARG A 73 -20.79 0.27 -9.83
C ARG A 73 -21.25 0.69 -8.43
N ALA A 74 -20.34 1.22 -7.62
CA ALA A 74 -20.63 1.66 -6.25
C ALA A 74 -21.61 2.86 -6.23
N VAL A 75 -21.40 3.84 -7.12
CA VAL A 75 -22.32 4.98 -7.29
C VAL A 75 -23.71 4.51 -7.70
N GLN A 76 -23.79 3.59 -8.67
CA GLN A 76 -25.08 3.05 -9.11
C GLN A 76 -25.77 2.27 -7.98
N ALA A 77 -25.05 1.39 -7.30
CA ALA A 77 -25.59 0.62 -6.18
C ALA A 77 -26.11 1.50 -5.03
N TYR A 78 -25.44 2.62 -4.77
CA TYR A 78 -25.90 3.62 -3.81
C TYR A 78 -27.18 4.34 -4.27
N ARG A 79 -27.26 4.72 -5.55
CA ARG A 79 -28.47 5.34 -6.10
C ARG A 79 -29.69 4.41 -6.02
N ASP A 80 -29.47 3.11 -6.26
CA ASP A 80 -30.56 2.13 -6.31
C ASP A 80 -31.05 1.70 -4.92
N ARG A 81 -30.14 1.53 -3.95
CA ARG A 81 -30.45 0.91 -2.64
C ARG A 81 -29.83 1.61 -1.43
N GLY A 82 -29.33 2.83 -1.61
CA GLY A 82 -28.69 3.61 -0.55
C GLY A 82 -27.45 2.96 0.04
N ALA A 83 -27.22 3.19 1.34
CA ALA A 83 -26.02 2.72 2.05
C ALA A 83 -25.85 1.19 2.01
N GLU A 84 -26.95 0.42 2.05
CA GLU A 84 -26.90 -1.04 1.99
C GLU A 84 -26.43 -1.53 0.61
N GLY A 85 -26.93 -0.92 -0.46
CA GLY A 85 -26.48 -1.21 -1.82
C GLY A 85 -24.99 -0.95 -2.02
N LEU A 86 -24.51 0.18 -1.50
CA LEU A 86 -23.09 0.54 -1.52
C LEU A 86 -22.25 -0.47 -0.74
N ARG A 87 -22.67 -0.82 0.47
CA ARG A 87 -22.00 -1.78 1.34
C ARG A 87 -21.87 -3.14 0.66
N GLN A 88 -22.95 -3.66 0.07
CA GLN A 88 -22.94 -4.92 -0.66
C GLN A 88 -21.93 -4.86 -1.83
N CYS A 89 -21.98 -3.80 -2.65
CA CYS A 89 -21.09 -3.65 -3.81
C CYS A 89 -19.61 -3.63 -3.41
N LEU A 90 -19.25 -2.86 -2.38
CA LEU A 90 -17.87 -2.77 -1.92
C LEU A 90 -17.38 -4.09 -1.28
N SER A 91 -18.27 -4.87 -0.66
CA SER A 91 -17.92 -6.11 0.04
C SER A 91 -17.44 -7.24 -0.88
N GLU A 92 -17.72 -7.12 -2.18
CA GLU A 92 -17.21 -8.04 -3.22
C GLU A 92 -15.68 -7.99 -3.32
N VAL A 93 -15.07 -6.85 -2.98
CA VAL A 93 -13.62 -6.66 -3.06
C VAL A 93 -13.00 -6.80 -1.66
N VAL A 94 -12.05 -7.74 -1.55
CA VAL A 94 -11.41 -8.14 -0.28
C VAL A 94 -10.92 -6.93 0.53
N LYS A 95 -10.27 -5.97 -0.13
CA LYS A 95 -9.74 -4.73 0.50
C LYS A 95 -10.83 -3.97 1.25
N TYR A 96 -11.97 -3.70 0.62
CA TYR A 96 -13.04 -2.92 1.26
C TYR A 96 -13.80 -3.74 2.29
N ARG A 97 -13.97 -5.05 2.06
CA ARG A 97 -14.56 -5.95 3.06
C ARG A 97 -13.77 -5.95 4.37
N LEU A 98 -12.45 -5.99 4.30
CA LEU A 98 -11.60 -5.90 5.49
C LEU A 98 -11.80 -4.58 6.25
N VAL A 99 -11.80 -3.44 5.53
CA VAL A 99 -12.05 -2.13 6.14
C VAL A 99 -13.42 -2.07 6.81
N MET A 100 -14.46 -2.54 6.15
CA MET A 100 -15.82 -2.57 6.71
C MET A 100 -15.88 -3.43 7.97
N ASN A 101 -15.28 -4.63 7.97
CA ASN A 101 -15.24 -5.48 9.15
C ASN A 101 -14.56 -4.79 10.34
N VAL A 102 -13.49 -4.04 10.10
CA VAL A 102 -12.82 -3.25 11.15
C VAL A 102 -13.73 -2.13 11.65
N VAL A 103 -14.39 -1.39 10.75
CA VAL A 103 -15.33 -0.33 11.13
C VAL A 103 -16.51 -0.90 11.94
N ASP A 104 -17.07 -2.04 11.54
CA ASP A 104 -18.17 -2.69 12.26
C ASP A 104 -17.71 -3.21 13.62
N LEU A 105 -16.51 -3.78 13.70
CA LEU A 105 -15.92 -4.16 14.98
C LEU A 105 -15.76 -2.95 15.89
N LEU A 106 -15.41 -1.78 15.34
CA LEU A 106 -15.22 -0.53 16.07
C LEU A 106 -16.55 0.16 16.49
N HIS A 107 -17.65 -0.08 15.78
CA HIS A 107 -18.93 0.61 16.01
C HIS A 107 -20.09 -0.31 16.41
N GLY A 108 -19.87 -1.63 16.50
CA GLY A 108 -20.84 -2.57 17.05
C GLY A 108 -21.08 -2.34 18.55
N PRO A 109 -22.10 -2.98 19.14
CA PRO A 109 -22.32 -2.92 20.59
C PRO A 109 -21.12 -3.54 21.30
N PHE A 110 -20.17 -2.69 21.67
CA PHE A 110 -18.97 -3.06 22.43
C PHE A 110 -19.38 -3.54 23.82
N ASN A 111 -19.65 -4.83 23.95
CA ASN A 111 -19.69 -5.46 25.25
C ASN A 111 -18.23 -5.68 25.70
N LEU A 112 -17.64 -4.62 26.26
CA LEU A 112 -16.30 -4.63 26.88
C LEU A 112 -16.16 -5.68 28.01
N ALA A 113 -17.28 -6.29 28.44
CA ALA A 113 -17.32 -7.28 29.51
C ALA A 113 -16.84 -8.70 29.11
N GLU A 114 -16.83 -9.07 27.82
CA GLU A 114 -16.65 -10.49 27.44
C GLU A 114 -15.28 -10.88 26.86
N ARG A 115 -14.30 -9.97 26.75
CA ARG A 115 -12.98 -10.34 26.20
C ARG A 115 -11.81 -9.72 26.94
N GLY A 116 -11.40 -10.40 28.02
CA GLY A 116 -10.01 -10.41 28.51
C GLY A 116 -8.98 -10.95 27.50
N GLY A 117 -9.37 -11.21 26.24
CA GLY A 117 -8.48 -11.70 25.17
C GLY A 117 -8.02 -10.63 24.15
N LEU A 118 -8.47 -9.37 24.26
CA LEU A 118 -8.11 -8.30 23.31
C LEU A 118 -7.00 -7.34 23.78
N GLN A 119 -6.42 -7.58 24.96
CA GLN A 119 -5.22 -6.86 25.42
C GLN A 119 -4.05 -7.07 24.43
N GLY A 120 -3.87 -8.31 23.93
CA GLY A 120 -2.80 -8.64 22.98
C GLY A 120 -2.94 -7.98 21.60
N ALA A 121 -4.16 -7.71 21.12
CA ALA A 121 -4.36 -7.05 19.82
C ALA A 121 -4.10 -5.54 19.87
N ARG A 122 -4.41 -4.88 21.01
CA ARG A 122 -4.04 -3.48 21.24
C ARG A 122 -2.52 -3.32 21.38
N GLU A 123 -1.85 -4.25 22.04
CA GLU A 123 -0.38 -4.23 22.19
C GLU A 123 0.33 -4.51 20.86
N HIS A 124 -0.21 -5.39 20.00
CA HIS A 124 0.35 -5.63 18.67
C HIS A 124 0.18 -4.42 17.73
N LEU A 125 -0.98 -3.74 17.75
CA LEU A 125 -1.20 -2.52 16.97
C LEU A 125 -0.45 -1.29 17.53
N ALA A 126 -0.31 -1.19 18.86
CA ALA A 126 0.52 -0.16 19.49
C ALA A 126 2.01 -0.38 19.22
N GLY A 127 2.48 -1.63 19.18
CA GLY A 127 3.85 -1.99 18.78
C GLY A 127 4.17 -1.65 17.32
N ILE A 128 3.20 -1.83 16.42
CA ILE A 128 3.33 -1.41 15.02
C ILE A 128 3.42 0.12 14.93
N ALA A 129 2.63 0.86 15.72
CA ALA A 129 2.67 2.32 15.77
C ALA A 129 3.92 2.90 16.47
N SER A 130 4.52 2.19 17.43
CA SER A 130 5.72 2.64 18.15
C SER A 130 7.04 2.25 17.47
N SER A 131 7.04 1.27 16.56
CA SER A 131 8.24 0.88 15.81
C SER A 131 8.65 1.85 14.69
N GLY A 132 7.81 2.86 14.40
CA GLY A 132 8.08 3.93 13.42
C GLY A 132 8.91 5.10 13.94
N ARG A 133 9.37 5.07 15.20
CA ARG A 133 10.40 5.99 15.71
C ARG A 133 11.61 5.18 16.13
N ARG A 134 12.58 5.03 15.22
CA ARG A 134 13.97 4.88 15.64
C ARG A 134 14.63 6.22 15.46
N ASP A 135 15.20 6.66 16.56
CA ASP A 135 15.99 7.86 16.71
C ASP A 135 17.11 7.88 15.66
N VAL A 136 17.19 9.02 14.98
CA VAL A 136 18.40 9.49 14.33
C VAL A 136 19.33 9.92 15.45
N VAL A 137 20.41 9.17 15.65
CA VAL A 137 21.67 9.66 16.21
C VAL A 137 22.73 9.41 15.16
#